data_AF-A0A7W1SUS6-F1
#
_entry.id   AF-A0A7W1SUS6-F1
#
_cell.length_a   1.000
_cell.length_b   1.000
_cell.length_c   1.000
_cell.angle_alpha   90.00
_cell.angle_beta   90.00
_cell.angle_gamma   90.00
#
_symmetry.space_group_name_H-M   'P 1'
#
loop_
_entity.id
_entity.type
_entity.pdbx_description
1 polymer ?
#
loop_
_entity_poly.entity_id
_entity_poly.type
_entity_poly.pdbx_seq_one_letter_code
_entity_poly.pdbx_strand_id
1 'polypeptide(L)'
;MLVSTAAAVALASLATWIGLHPATVPPAVRLEAVSDPGPAPFSTGVGHDHDDVVPPANVGGDQRGDTPGLYGQAGDACDPDALVTALQRDGRAAAWARAAGRSDDDAEATIKTLTPLVLRTDVLVTEHAWSSDPAASVYRAVLQAGSAVLVDDRGLPRARCASGNPLGPPAVALGTDLAGTPWRWFSPSAVTLVTDAEHPLTKIVALDLDSGTTVDVSTRH
;
A
#
# COMPACT_ATOMS: atom_id res chain seq x y z
N MET A 1 -64.15 -29.56 -46.67
CA MET A 1 -64.22 -28.09 -46.49
C MET A 1 -64.86 -27.80 -45.14
N LEU A 2 -64.46 -26.70 -44.52
CA LEU A 2 -64.81 -26.19 -43.17
C LEU A 2 -63.92 -26.70 -42.02
N VAL A 3 -62.88 -25.90 -41.82
CA VAL A 3 -62.00 -25.77 -40.66
C VAL A 3 -62.75 -24.99 -39.56
N SER A 4 -62.60 -25.35 -38.29
CA SER A 4 -62.87 -24.44 -37.17
C SER A 4 -61.94 -24.74 -36.01
N THR A 5 -61.11 -23.74 -35.75
CA THR A 5 -59.97 -23.68 -34.84
C THR A 5 -60.40 -23.42 -33.40
N ALA A 6 -59.89 -24.19 -32.45
CA ALA A 6 -59.96 -23.88 -31.02
C ALA A 6 -58.87 -22.85 -30.67
N ALA A 7 -59.26 -21.72 -30.09
CA ALA A 7 -58.32 -20.71 -29.59
C ALA A 7 -57.81 -21.08 -28.19
N ALA A 8 -56.51 -21.37 -28.08
CA ALA A 8 -55.84 -21.53 -26.79
C ALA A 8 -55.32 -20.17 -26.32
N VAL A 9 -55.79 -19.70 -25.15
CA VAL A 9 -55.28 -18.50 -24.49
C VAL A 9 -54.00 -18.87 -23.74
N ALA A 10 -52.85 -18.39 -24.21
CA ALA A 10 -51.58 -18.53 -23.51
C ALA A 10 -51.36 -17.29 -22.62
N LEU A 11 -51.38 -17.49 -21.30
CA LEU A 11 -50.98 -16.48 -20.31
C LEU A 11 -49.44 -16.42 -20.26
N ALA A 12 -48.85 -15.34 -20.77
CA ALA A 12 -47.42 -15.08 -20.63
C ALA A 12 -47.16 -14.41 -19.25
N SER A 13 -46.57 -15.15 -18.32
CA SER A 13 -46.07 -14.62 -17.05
C SER A 13 -44.73 -13.90 -17.28
N LEU A 14 -44.72 -12.57 -17.18
CA LEU A 14 -43.50 -11.77 -17.12
C LEU A 14 -42.89 -11.86 -15.72
N ALA A 15 -41.86 -12.67 -15.56
CA ALA A 15 -41.01 -12.64 -14.38
C ALA A 15 -40.02 -11.48 -14.51
N THR A 16 -40.29 -10.36 -13.84
CA THR A 16 -39.35 -9.26 -13.67
C THR A 16 -38.23 -9.69 -12.71
N TRP A 17 -37.07 -10.02 -13.27
CA TRP A 17 -35.84 -10.23 -12.50
C TRP A 17 -35.37 -8.87 -11.95
N ILE A 18 -35.69 -8.60 -10.69
CA ILE A 18 -35.02 -7.54 -9.93
C ILE A 18 -33.59 -8.04 -9.72
N GLY A 19 -32.65 -7.56 -10.54
CA GLY A 19 -31.24 -7.86 -10.40
C GLY A 19 -30.70 -7.33 -9.07
N LEU A 20 -30.69 -8.17 -8.05
CA LEU A 20 -29.76 -8.01 -6.94
C LEU A 20 -28.37 -8.19 -7.54
N HIS A 21 -27.68 -7.08 -7.78
CA HIS A 21 -26.26 -7.12 -8.02
C HIS A 21 -25.63 -7.68 -6.73
N PRO A 22 -24.89 -8.80 -6.78
CA PRO A 22 -24.15 -9.24 -5.61
C PRO A 22 -23.24 -8.07 -5.19
N ALA A 23 -23.35 -7.66 -3.92
CA ALA A 23 -22.42 -6.69 -3.37
C ALA A 23 -21.01 -7.25 -3.60
N THR A 24 -20.19 -6.54 -4.39
CA THR A 24 -18.81 -6.89 -4.63
C THR A 24 -18.13 -6.98 -3.27
N VAL A 25 -17.78 -8.19 -2.83
CA VAL A 25 -17.00 -8.39 -1.61
C VAL A 25 -15.71 -7.59 -1.84
N PRO A 26 -15.36 -6.61 -0.98
CA PRO A 26 -14.09 -5.91 -1.10
C PRO A 26 -12.98 -6.97 -1.11
N PRO A 27 -11.96 -6.87 -1.98
CA PRO A 27 -10.87 -7.83 -1.94
C PRO A 27 -10.25 -7.83 -0.54
N ALA A 28 -9.93 -9.03 -0.06
CA ALA A 28 -9.29 -9.27 1.23
C ALA A 28 -8.03 -8.41 1.36
N VAL A 29 -7.81 -7.81 2.54
CA VAL A 29 -6.59 -7.07 2.82
C VAL A 29 -5.45 -8.05 3.01
N ARG A 30 -4.37 -7.89 2.26
CA ARG A 30 -3.20 -8.76 2.38
C ARG A 30 -2.35 -8.38 3.59
N LEU A 31 -1.91 -9.37 4.35
CA LEU A 31 -0.88 -9.20 5.37
C LEU A 31 0.47 -9.46 4.71
N GLU A 32 1.31 -8.43 4.61
CA GLU A 32 2.62 -8.52 3.96
C GLU A 32 3.73 -8.34 4.99
N ALA A 33 4.35 -9.46 5.32
CA ALA A 33 5.42 -9.54 6.31
C ALA A 33 6.70 -8.87 5.81
N VAL A 34 7.60 -8.57 6.74
CA VAL A 34 8.97 -8.15 6.40
C VAL A 34 9.63 -9.18 5.49
N SER A 35 10.42 -8.71 4.53
CA SER A 35 11.11 -9.49 3.50
C SER A 35 10.20 -10.24 2.51
N ASP A 36 8.87 -10.23 2.66
CA ASP A 36 7.94 -10.74 1.63
C ASP A 36 7.70 -9.66 0.57
N PRO A 37 8.19 -9.79 -0.68
CA PRO A 37 7.99 -8.79 -1.72
C PRO A 37 6.53 -8.67 -2.20
N GLY A 38 5.63 -9.54 -1.73
CA GLY A 38 4.23 -9.52 -2.15
C GLY A 38 4.03 -9.96 -3.61
N PRO A 39 2.81 -9.79 -4.15
CA PRO A 39 2.49 -10.20 -5.51
C PRO A 39 3.07 -9.22 -6.55
N ALA A 40 3.71 -9.79 -7.58
CA ALA A 40 4.17 -9.09 -8.79
C ALA A 40 4.91 -7.78 -8.50
N PRO A 41 6.11 -7.84 -7.92
CA PRO A 41 6.86 -6.65 -7.54
C PRO A 41 7.35 -5.85 -8.75
N PHE A 42 7.39 -4.52 -8.61
CA PHE A 42 7.93 -3.59 -9.59
C PHE A 42 9.45 -3.74 -9.80
N SER A 43 10.19 -4.12 -8.76
CA SER A 43 11.62 -4.40 -8.83
C SER A 43 11.99 -5.57 -7.92
N THR A 44 13.23 -6.04 -8.00
CA THR A 44 13.85 -6.71 -6.86
C THR A 44 13.94 -5.73 -5.68
N GLY A 45 14.02 -6.23 -4.45
CA GLY A 45 14.19 -5.38 -3.27
C GLY A 45 15.43 -4.48 -3.38
N VAL A 46 15.30 -3.24 -2.90
CA VAL A 46 16.32 -2.17 -3.00
C VAL A 46 16.88 -1.78 -1.64
N GLY A 47 17.06 -2.79 -0.79
CA GLY A 47 17.43 -2.65 0.61
C GLY A 47 17.03 -3.89 1.39
N HIS A 48 16.82 -3.73 2.69
CA HIS A 48 16.41 -4.80 3.59
C HIS A 48 15.41 -4.27 4.61
N ASP A 49 14.40 -5.07 4.92
CA ASP A 49 13.51 -4.76 6.02
C ASP A 49 14.24 -5.01 7.36
N HIS A 50 13.74 -4.41 8.43
CA HIS A 50 14.23 -4.64 9.77
C HIS A 50 13.40 -5.73 10.44
N ASP A 51 14.04 -6.85 10.78
CA ASP A 51 13.38 -7.93 11.49
C ASP A 51 13.07 -7.56 12.94
N ASP A 52 12.10 -8.25 13.54
CA ASP A 52 11.77 -8.20 14.97
C ASP A 52 11.43 -6.80 15.54
N VAL A 53 11.07 -5.82 14.71
CA VAL A 53 10.53 -4.54 15.19
C VAL A 53 9.22 -4.80 15.93
N VAL A 54 9.22 -4.51 17.23
CA VAL A 54 8.04 -4.66 18.08
C VAL A 54 7.20 -3.38 18.01
N PRO A 55 5.95 -3.44 17.52
CA PRO A 55 5.08 -2.27 17.49
C PRO A 55 4.88 -1.67 18.89
N PRO A 56 4.91 -0.34 19.04
CA PRO A 56 4.51 0.31 20.27
C PRO A 56 3.11 -0.12 20.71
N ALA A 57 2.95 -0.47 21.99
CA ALA A 57 1.66 -0.90 22.51
C ALA A 57 0.63 0.22 22.41
N ASN A 58 -0.60 -0.14 21.98
CA ASN A 58 -1.75 0.77 21.86
C ASN A 58 -1.57 1.93 20.87
N VAL A 59 -0.62 1.82 19.93
CA VAL A 59 -0.52 2.74 18.79
C VAL A 59 -1.20 2.09 17.58
N GLY A 60 -2.11 2.81 16.95
CA GLY A 60 -2.97 2.35 15.86
C GLY A 60 -3.92 3.46 15.42
N GLY A 61 -4.81 3.16 14.48
CA GLY A 61 -5.75 4.15 13.94
C GLY A 61 -5.03 5.28 13.19
N ASP A 62 -5.68 6.43 13.09
CA ASP A 62 -5.16 7.57 12.33
C ASP A 62 -3.96 8.20 13.06
N GLN A 63 -2.82 8.25 12.37
CA GLN A 63 -1.60 8.89 12.84
C GLN A 63 -1.12 9.89 11.80
N ARG A 64 -0.85 11.13 12.19
CA ARG A 64 -0.29 12.13 11.28
C ARG A 64 1.16 11.76 10.93
N GLY A 65 1.56 11.99 9.68
CA GLY A 65 2.89 11.66 9.16
C GLY A 65 4.06 12.36 9.86
N ASP A 66 3.79 13.42 10.62
CA ASP A 66 4.76 14.15 11.45
C ASP A 66 4.71 13.78 12.95
N THR A 67 3.98 12.71 13.30
CA THR A 67 3.95 12.19 14.68
C THR A 67 5.35 11.72 15.09
N PRO A 68 5.96 12.30 16.15
CA PRO A 68 7.30 11.92 16.57
C PRO A 68 7.41 10.43 16.92
N GLY A 69 8.42 9.77 16.36
CA GLY A 69 8.66 8.35 16.55
C GLY A 69 7.67 7.45 15.81
N LEU A 70 6.83 7.96 14.91
CA LEU A 70 6.01 7.12 14.02
C LEU A 70 6.88 6.20 13.15
N TYR A 71 8.05 6.70 12.75
CA TYR A 71 9.01 6.01 11.91
C TYR A 71 10.29 5.69 12.66
N GLY A 72 10.99 4.67 12.17
CA GLY A 72 12.38 4.36 12.49
C GLY A 72 13.31 4.94 11.43
N GLN A 73 14.54 5.26 11.82
CA GLN A 73 15.60 5.61 10.90
C GLN A 73 15.92 4.41 9.99
N ALA A 74 16.10 4.65 8.69
CA ALA A 74 16.34 3.58 7.73
C ALA A 74 17.79 3.11 7.65
N GLY A 75 18.79 3.97 7.86
CA GLY A 75 20.17 3.61 7.52
C GLY A 75 20.28 3.25 6.02
N ASP A 76 20.71 2.03 5.73
CA ASP A 76 20.78 1.42 4.39
C ASP A 76 19.61 0.46 4.07
N ALA A 77 18.56 0.44 4.89
CA ALA A 77 17.36 -0.39 4.70
C ALA A 77 16.58 -0.08 3.41
N CYS A 78 16.77 1.11 2.81
CA CYS A 78 16.12 1.45 1.56
C CYS A 78 16.88 2.50 0.74
N ASP A 79 17.18 2.16 -0.52
CA ASP A 79 17.93 2.99 -1.46
C ASP A 79 17.04 3.49 -2.63
N PRO A 80 16.69 4.80 -2.65
CA PRO A 80 15.93 5.40 -3.76
C PRO A 80 16.64 5.33 -5.12
N ASP A 81 17.96 5.48 -5.15
CA ASP A 81 18.73 5.49 -6.40
C ASP A 81 18.83 4.08 -7.00
N ALA A 82 18.93 3.06 -6.12
CA ALA A 82 18.81 1.66 -6.54
C ALA A 82 17.43 1.35 -7.13
N LEU A 83 16.34 1.90 -6.56
CA LEU A 83 14.99 1.76 -7.12
C LEU A 83 14.87 2.39 -8.50
N VAL A 84 15.35 3.63 -8.67
CA VAL A 84 15.40 4.28 -9.98
C VAL A 84 16.14 3.41 -10.99
N THR A 85 17.33 2.93 -10.62
CA THR A 85 18.15 2.08 -11.48
C THR A 85 17.44 0.79 -11.88
N ALA A 86 16.77 0.13 -10.92
CA ALA A 86 16.04 -1.10 -11.18
C ALA A 86 14.85 -0.88 -12.12
N LEU A 87 14.06 0.17 -11.88
CA LEU A 87 12.91 0.52 -12.73
C LEU A 87 13.33 0.88 -14.16
N GLN A 88 14.43 1.59 -14.32
CA GLN A 88 14.99 1.91 -15.65
C GLN A 88 15.49 0.67 -16.36
N ARG A 89 16.28 -0.17 -15.66
CA ARG A 89 16.80 -1.45 -16.19
C ARG A 89 15.70 -2.37 -16.68
N ASP A 90 14.58 -2.44 -15.96
CA ASP A 90 13.44 -3.29 -16.30
C ASP A 90 12.44 -2.63 -17.27
N GLY A 91 12.64 -1.37 -17.66
CA GLY A 91 11.70 -0.63 -18.51
C GLY A 91 10.34 -0.36 -17.84
N ARG A 92 10.32 -0.30 -16.51
CA ARG A 92 9.10 -0.19 -15.68
C ARG A 92 8.85 1.21 -15.12
N ALA A 93 9.78 2.15 -15.29
CA ALA A 93 9.69 3.51 -14.76
C ALA A 93 8.37 4.22 -15.11
N ALA A 94 7.95 4.21 -16.38
CA ALA A 94 6.69 4.84 -16.78
C ALA A 94 5.45 4.17 -16.16
N ALA A 95 5.45 2.84 -16.00
CA ALA A 95 4.36 2.15 -15.33
C ALA A 95 4.31 2.47 -13.83
N TRP A 96 5.48 2.58 -13.20
CA TRP A 96 5.61 2.96 -11.79
C TRP A 96 5.07 4.38 -11.56
N ALA A 97 5.44 5.33 -12.41
CA ALA A 97 4.97 6.71 -12.30
C ALA A 97 3.44 6.81 -12.43
N ARG A 98 2.84 6.13 -13.41
CA ARG A 98 1.38 6.09 -13.56
C ARG A 98 0.69 5.51 -12.33
N ALA A 99 1.21 4.41 -11.79
CA ALA A 99 0.69 3.79 -10.57
C ALA A 99 0.82 4.71 -9.35
N ALA A 100 1.88 5.52 -9.28
CA ALA A 100 2.06 6.58 -8.29
C ALA A 100 1.21 7.85 -8.54
N GLY A 101 0.39 7.88 -9.60
CA GLY A 101 -0.44 9.03 -9.99
C GLY A 101 0.36 10.19 -10.59
N ARG A 102 1.51 9.90 -11.22
CA ARG A 102 2.43 10.88 -11.84
C ARG A 102 2.49 10.69 -13.36
N SER A 103 3.11 11.65 -14.06
CA SER A 103 3.35 11.55 -15.50
C SER A 103 4.42 10.49 -15.77
N ASP A 104 4.38 9.86 -16.94
CA ASP A 104 5.26 8.74 -17.30
C ASP A 104 6.76 9.00 -17.08
N ASP A 105 7.19 10.23 -17.29
CA ASP A 105 8.60 10.64 -17.18
C ASP A 105 9.01 11.06 -15.75
N ASP A 106 8.07 11.09 -14.80
CA ASP A 106 8.29 11.65 -13.45
C ASP A 106 8.80 10.63 -12.43
N ALA A 107 8.99 9.35 -12.79
CA ALA A 107 9.37 8.29 -11.83
C ALA A 107 10.63 8.64 -11.06
N GLU A 108 11.71 8.96 -11.77
CA GLU A 108 13.01 9.27 -11.15
C GLU A 108 12.93 10.53 -10.28
N ALA A 109 12.35 11.60 -10.81
CA ALA A 109 12.19 12.85 -10.08
C ALA A 109 11.38 12.62 -8.80
N THR A 110 10.28 11.88 -8.89
CA THR A 110 9.42 11.57 -7.73
C THR A 110 10.17 10.74 -6.70
N ILE A 111 10.84 9.65 -7.08
CA ILE A 111 11.51 8.75 -6.12
C ILE A 111 12.64 9.49 -5.38
N LYS A 112 13.35 10.38 -6.06
CA LYS A 112 14.46 11.15 -5.47
C LYS A 112 14.02 12.13 -4.39
N THR A 113 12.76 12.57 -4.39
CA THR A 113 12.21 13.42 -3.32
C THR A 113 11.70 12.62 -2.11
N LEU A 114 11.73 11.28 -2.15
CA LEU A 114 11.22 10.46 -1.06
C LEU A 114 12.31 10.10 -0.04
N THR A 115 11.94 10.18 1.23
CA THR A 115 12.80 9.96 2.38
C THR A 115 12.74 8.50 2.82
N PRO A 116 13.88 7.77 2.88
CA PRO A 116 13.91 6.40 3.39
C PRO A 116 13.63 6.34 4.90
N LEU A 117 12.65 5.51 5.30
CA LEU A 117 12.26 5.28 6.69
C LEU A 117 11.85 3.82 6.90
N VAL A 118 11.79 3.39 8.16
CA VAL A 118 11.28 2.07 8.57
C VAL A 118 9.96 2.24 9.33
N LEU A 119 8.97 1.41 9.04
CA LEU A 119 7.70 1.43 9.78
C LEU A 119 7.90 0.92 11.21
N ARG A 120 7.37 1.62 12.20
CA ARG A 120 7.36 1.14 13.60
C ARG A 120 6.03 0.51 14.02
N THR A 121 4.99 0.68 13.21
CA THR A 121 3.68 0.07 13.40
C THR A 121 3.31 -0.72 12.16
N ASP A 122 2.31 -1.58 12.29
CA ASP A 122 1.70 -2.24 11.15
C ASP A 122 0.85 -1.20 10.39
N VAL A 123 1.13 -0.92 9.12
CA VAL A 123 0.49 0.19 8.38
C VAL A 123 -0.40 -0.33 7.26
N LEU A 124 -1.65 0.13 7.24
CA LEU A 124 -2.57 -0.13 6.13
C LEU A 124 -2.28 0.83 4.96
N VAL A 125 -2.07 0.28 3.79
CA VAL A 125 -1.78 1.01 2.54
C VAL A 125 -2.65 0.52 1.39
N THR A 126 -2.80 1.36 0.38
CA THR A 126 -3.09 0.91 -0.98
C THR A 126 -1.75 0.61 -1.66
N GLU A 127 -1.56 -0.60 -2.18
CA GLU A 127 -0.35 -1.03 -2.87
C GLU A 127 -0.66 -1.34 -4.34
N HIS A 128 0.29 -1.00 -5.21
CA HIS A 128 0.19 -1.21 -6.64
C HIS A 128 1.19 -2.28 -7.08
N ALA A 129 0.70 -3.49 -7.33
CA ALA A 129 1.46 -4.55 -8.00
C ALA A 129 1.78 -4.14 -9.44
N TRP A 130 2.89 -4.65 -9.95
CA TRP A 130 3.21 -4.55 -11.37
C TRP A 130 2.25 -5.43 -12.19
N SER A 131 1.57 -4.81 -13.14
CA SER A 131 0.63 -5.50 -14.04
C SER A 131 0.60 -4.78 -15.39
N SER A 132 0.32 -5.54 -16.45
CA SER A 132 -0.04 -4.96 -17.75
C SER A 132 -1.46 -4.39 -17.76
N ASP A 133 -2.29 -4.74 -16.78
CA ASP A 133 -3.62 -4.18 -16.52
C ASP A 133 -3.60 -3.34 -15.23
N PRO A 134 -3.60 -2.00 -15.33
CA PRO A 134 -3.57 -1.11 -14.17
C PRO A 134 -4.76 -1.28 -13.22
N ALA A 135 -5.94 -1.68 -13.72
CA ALA A 135 -7.12 -1.84 -12.87
C ALA A 135 -7.03 -3.09 -11.98
N ALA A 136 -6.29 -4.11 -12.43
CA ALA A 136 -6.05 -5.34 -11.69
C ALA A 136 -4.84 -5.25 -10.73
N SER A 137 -4.15 -4.10 -10.71
CA SER A 137 -2.86 -3.94 -10.04
C SER A 137 -2.97 -3.36 -8.63
N VAL A 138 -4.15 -2.85 -8.24
CA VAL A 138 -4.35 -2.12 -6.99
C VAL A 138 -5.02 -3.00 -5.94
N TYR A 139 -4.44 -3.09 -4.76
CA TYR A 139 -5.00 -3.84 -3.63
C TYR A 139 -4.67 -3.16 -2.30
N ARG A 140 -5.32 -3.61 -1.23
CA ARG A 140 -5.02 -3.14 0.14
C ARG A 140 -4.07 -4.12 0.81
N ALA A 141 -3.08 -3.60 1.51
CA ALA A 141 -2.12 -4.38 2.27
C ALA A 141 -1.90 -3.77 3.66
N VAL A 142 -1.68 -4.62 4.66
CA VAL A 142 -1.05 -4.21 5.91
C VAL A 142 0.42 -4.61 5.80
N LEU A 143 1.29 -3.60 5.82
CA LEU A 143 2.73 -3.78 5.89
C LEU A 143 3.14 -3.98 7.35
N GLN A 144 3.88 -5.03 7.64
CA GLN A 144 4.38 -5.31 8.98
C GLN A 144 5.35 -4.21 9.46
N ALA A 145 5.30 -3.86 10.75
CA ALA A 145 6.34 -3.07 11.40
C ALA A 145 7.73 -3.67 11.13
N GLY A 146 8.70 -2.82 10.78
CA GLY A 146 10.01 -3.23 10.26
C GLY A 146 10.13 -3.13 8.75
N SER A 147 9.01 -3.02 8.01
CA SER A 147 9.07 -2.78 6.56
C SER A 147 9.75 -1.46 6.25
N ALA A 148 10.69 -1.48 5.31
CA ALA A 148 11.36 -0.28 4.80
C ALA A 148 10.52 0.36 3.69
N VAL A 149 10.34 1.68 3.78
CA VAL A 149 9.49 2.47 2.88
C VAL A 149 10.15 3.79 2.49
N LEU A 150 9.74 4.31 1.33
CA LEU A 150 10.04 5.68 0.90
C LEU A 150 8.84 6.58 1.22
N VAL A 151 9.09 7.69 1.92
CA VAL A 151 8.08 8.56 2.51
C VAL A 151 8.17 9.96 1.91
N ASP A 152 7.03 10.57 1.55
CA ASP A 152 7.02 11.94 1.02
C ASP A 152 7.24 13.02 2.10
N ASP A 153 7.29 14.28 1.66
CA ASP A 153 7.48 15.44 2.53
C ASP A 153 6.28 15.72 3.44
N ARG A 154 5.21 14.94 3.37
CA ARG A 154 4.05 15.01 4.28
C ARG A 154 3.98 13.83 5.23
N GLY A 155 4.97 12.94 5.16
CA GLY A 155 5.07 11.77 6.01
C GLY A 155 4.21 10.60 5.55
N LEU A 156 3.74 10.54 4.29
CA LEU A 156 3.00 9.39 3.76
C LEU A 156 3.95 8.36 3.12
N PRO A 157 3.79 7.05 3.38
CA PRO A 157 4.50 6.01 2.62
C PRO A 157 4.08 6.00 1.15
N ARG A 158 5.05 6.09 0.23
CA ARG A 158 4.85 6.20 -1.22
C ARG A 158 5.49 5.08 -2.04
N ALA A 159 6.46 4.36 -1.48
CA ALA A 159 6.98 3.14 -2.09
C ALA A 159 7.42 2.13 -1.04
N ARG A 160 7.22 0.84 -1.31
CA ARG A 160 7.74 -0.24 -0.48
C ARG A 160 9.09 -0.72 -1.02
N CYS A 161 10.11 -0.81 -0.17
CA CYS A 161 11.47 -1.05 -0.64
C CYS A 161 11.74 -2.52 -0.98
N ALA A 162 11.03 -3.46 -0.34
CA ALA A 162 11.12 -4.89 -0.64
C ALA A 162 10.61 -5.26 -2.05
N SER A 163 9.65 -4.50 -2.58
CA SER A 163 8.94 -4.80 -3.83
C SER A 163 9.12 -3.73 -4.92
N GLY A 164 9.57 -2.54 -4.54
CA GLY A 164 9.56 -1.34 -5.40
C GLY A 164 8.16 -0.83 -5.71
N ASN A 165 7.10 -1.40 -5.11
CA ASN A 165 5.73 -1.07 -5.45
C ASN A 165 5.36 0.34 -4.98
N PRO A 166 4.69 1.15 -5.82
CA PRO A 166 4.06 2.39 -5.39
C PRO A 166 3.02 2.14 -4.31
N LEU A 167 2.99 3.03 -3.33
CA LEU A 167 2.04 3.05 -2.22
C LEU A 167 1.19 4.32 -2.28
N GLY A 168 -0.05 4.19 -1.79
CA GLY A 168 -0.97 5.29 -1.58
C GLY A 168 -1.72 5.14 -0.25
N PRO A 169 -2.40 6.22 0.19
CA PRO A 169 -3.26 6.14 1.37
C PRO A 169 -4.36 5.08 1.15
N PRO A 170 -4.79 4.40 2.21
CA PRO A 170 -5.82 3.38 2.09
C PRO A 170 -7.18 4.01 1.75
N ALA A 171 -7.88 3.41 0.79
CA ALA A 171 -9.19 3.93 0.35
C ALA A 171 -10.29 3.80 1.43
N VAL A 172 -10.17 2.81 2.31
CA VAL A 172 -11.09 2.53 3.43
C VAL A 172 -10.32 1.89 4.58
N ALA A 173 -10.90 1.89 5.77
CA ALA A 173 -10.36 1.19 6.94
C ALA A 173 -10.17 -0.32 6.69
N LEU A 174 -9.36 -0.96 7.54
CA LEU A 174 -8.91 -2.36 7.42
C LEU A 174 -10.06 -3.34 7.08
N GLY A 175 -11.15 -3.29 7.85
CA GLY A 175 -12.21 -4.30 7.78
C GLY A 175 -11.81 -5.60 8.50
N THR A 176 -12.53 -6.69 8.25
CA THR A 176 -12.32 -7.99 8.91
C THR A 176 -11.81 -9.09 7.98
N ASP A 177 -11.81 -8.84 6.67
CA ASP A 177 -11.37 -9.82 5.67
C ASP A 177 -9.87 -9.65 5.42
N LEU A 178 -9.08 -10.54 6.03
CA LEU A 178 -7.62 -10.54 5.99
C LEU A 178 -7.13 -11.81 5.29
N ALA A 179 -6.14 -11.65 4.40
CA ALA A 179 -5.49 -12.73 3.68
C ALA A 179 -4.00 -12.79 4.00
N GLY A 180 -3.47 -13.99 4.22
CA GLY A 180 -2.06 -14.21 4.56
C GLY A 180 -1.89 -14.71 6.00
N THR A 181 -0.64 -14.85 6.42
CA THR A 181 -0.28 -15.35 7.75
C THR A 181 0.04 -14.16 8.66
N PRO A 182 -0.68 -13.97 9.78
CA PRO A 182 -0.34 -12.92 10.74
C PRO A 182 0.98 -13.24 11.44
N TRP A 183 1.82 -12.22 11.66
CA TRP A 183 3.03 -12.31 12.48
C TRP A 183 2.69 -12.32 13.97
N ARG A 184 3.69 -12.66 14.81
CA ARG A 184 3.56 -12.80 16.27
C ARG A 184 2.86 -11.62 16.96
N TRP A 185 3.11 -10.41 16.48
CA TRP A 185 2.64 -9.17 17.08
C TRP A 185 1.49 -8.49 16.32
N PHE A 186 0.99 -9.14 15.27
CA PHE A 186 -0.10 -8.58 14.49
C PHE A 186 -1.35 -8.41 15.35
N SER A 187 -1.89 -7.20 15.34
CA SER A 187 -3.16 -6.89 16.00
C SER A 187 -3.98 -5.94 15.12
N PRO A 188 -5.17 -6.36 14.64
CA PRO A 188 -6.03 -5.52 13.80
C PRO A 188 -6.36 -4.15 14.42
N SER A 189 -6.45 -4.06 15.76
CA SER A 189 -6.73 -2.81 16.46
C SER A 189 -5.51 -1.88 16.59
N ALA A 190 -4.30 -2.38 16.29
CA ALA A 190 -3.06 -1.63 16.32
C ALA A 190 -2.56 -1.26 14.91
N VAL A 191 -3.36 -1.52 13.86
CA VAL A 191 -3.03 -1.11 12.50
C VAL A 191 -3.16 0.40 12.37
N THR A 192 -2.10 1.04 11.89
CA THR A 192 -2.01 2.49 11.67
C THR A 192 -2.50 2.85 10.27
N LEU A 193 -3.24 3.95 10.19
CA LEU A 193 -3.55 4.67 8.96
C LEU A 193 -2.78 5.98 9.01
N VAL A 194 -1.80 6.15 8.13
CA VAL A 194 -1.02 7.39 8.11
C VAL A 194 -1.79 8.47 7.35
N THR A 195 -1.95 9.63 7.97
CA THR A 195 -2.57 10.82 7.37
C THR A 195 -1.52 11.89 7.12
N ASP A 196 -1.81 12.80 6.19
CA ASP A 196 -0.94 13.92 5.87
C ASP A 196 -0.56 14.77 7.11
N ALA A 197 0.70 15.22 7.16
CA ALA A 197 1.07 16.38 7.95
C ALA A 197 0.41 17.65 7.38
N GLU A 198 0.15 18.64 8.25
CA GLU A 198 -0.53 19.88 7.86
C GLU A 198 0.29 20.69 6.82
N HIS A 199 1.61 20.61 6.92
CA HIS A 199 2.56 21.34 6.07
C HIS A 199 3.69 20.40 5.62
N PRO A 200 4.35 20.70 4.48
CA PRO A 200 5.58 20.03 4.10
C PRO A 200 6.63 20.08 5.22
N LEU A 201 7.17 18.91 5.53
CA LEU A 201 8.17 18.69 6.54
C LEU A 201 9.56 18.91 5.95
N THR A 202 10.43 19.57 6.70
CA THR A 202 11.88 19.63 6.43
C THR A 202 12.66 18.55 7.16
N LYS A 203 12.01 17.89 8.13
CA LYS A 203 12.54 16.76 8.88
C LYS A 203 11.41 15.91 9.47
N ILE A 204 11.69 14.64 9.67
CA ILE A 204 10.85 13.67 10.38
C ILE A 204 11.59 13.25 11.66
N VAL A 205 10.92 13.33 12.80
CA VAL A 205 11.47 12.85 14.09
C VAL A 205 11.29 11.35 14.15
N ALA A 206 12.32 10.59 13.76
CA ALA A 206 12.33 9.14 13.74
C ALA A 206 12.97 8.57 15.02
N LEU A 207 12.90 7.24 15.19
CA LEU A 207 13.64 6.52 16.21
C LEU A 207 14.83 5.76 15.61
N ASP A 208 15.99 5.83 16.24
CA ASP A 208 17.03 4.84 16.04
C ASP A 208 16.56 3.51 16.66
N LEU A 209 16.44 2.47 15.84
CA LEU A 209 15.79 1.21 16.24
C LEU A 209 16.63 0.38 17.22
N ASP A 210 17.95 0.58 17.25
CA ASP A 210 18.87 -0.12 18.14
C ASP A 210 18.91 0.51 19.54
N SER A 211 19.07 1.83 19.59
CA SER A 211 19.25 2.59 20.83
C SER A 211 17.92 3.06 21.44
N GLY A 212 16.85 3.10 20.64
CA GLY A 212 15.56 3.68 21.01
C GLY A 212 15.59 5.19 21.20
N THR A 213 16.62 5.88 20.69
CA THR A 213 16.74 7.34 20.80
C THR A 213 16.10 8.04 19.60
N THR A 214 15.66 9.28 19.78
CA THR A 214 15.08 10.07 18.68
C THR A 214 16.17 10.64 17.79
N VAL A 215 15.95 10.57 16.47
CA VAL A 215 16.84 11.11 15.44
C VAL A 215 16.03 11.99 14.48
N ASP A 216 16.53 13.18 14.18
CA ASP A 216 15.97 14.03 13.14
C ASP A 216 16.45 13.55 11.77
N VAL A 217 15.55 13.01 10.95
CA VAL A 217 15.83 12.61 9.57
C VAL A 217 15.39 13.75 8.64
N SER A 218 16.33 14.42 7.98
CA SER A 218 15.99 15.44 6.97
C SER A 218 15.17 14.83 5.85
N THR A 219 14.08 15.50 5.48
CA THR A 219 13.29 15.10 4.33
C THR A 219 14.00 15.44 3.03
N ARG A 220 13.77 14.60 2.02
CA ARG A 220 14.22 14.86 0.65
C ARG A 220 13.20 15.77 -0.07
N HIS A 221 13.68 16.52 -1.07
CA HIS A 221 12.89 17.46 -1.88
C HIS A 221 13.43 17.49 -3.31
#